data_AF-A0A0C3H693-F1
#
_entry.id   AF-A0A0C3H693-F1
#
_cell.length_a   1.000
_cell.length_b   1.000
_cell.length_c   1.000
_cell.angle_alpha   90.00
_cell.angle_beta   90.00
_cell.angle_gamma   90.00
#
_symmetry.space_group_name_H-M   'P 1'
#
loop_
_entity.id
_entity.type
_entity.pdbx_description
1 polymer ?
#
loop_
_entity_poly.entity_id
_entity_poly.type
_entity_poly.pdbx_seq_one_letter_code
_entity_poly.pdbx_strand_id
1 'polypeptide(L)'
;MAPLLTKTEYARRTFFDVAPSSVHIKDLIHKETRYNDRTSDLVTGMLLLAVYLKVITKVEASWYAAPFTIGARLRVSVYQHEGNAFLGPDGQPMSIDGQLFHGSGGPALPSQYTFETMRDAPNFQQWLDQTLYRGTNSDDSDWARRGEVPPKRKVNGARVDALASTISSSATSAPSSSRKRERSRRSSSQKHKSSKGKKDKHRHKHKKS
;
A
#
# COMPACT_ATOMS: atom_id res chain seq x y z
N MET A 1 -16.92 -25.07 9.17
CA MET A 1 -16.47 -23.99 8.26
C MET A 1 -17.42 -22.83 8.43
N ALA A 2 -16.91 -21.58 8.52
CA ALA A 2 -17.80 -20.42 8.53
C ALA A 2 -18.50 -20.30 7.16
N PRO A 3 -19.79 -19.93 7.12
CA PRO A 3 -20.50 -19.74 5.86
C PRO A 3 -19.80 -18.66 5.01
N LEU A 4 -19.79 -18.84 3.69
CA LEU A 4 -19.28 -17.84 2.76
C LEU A 4 -20.17 -16.60 2.83
N LEU A 5 -19.56 -15.43 2.97
CA LEU A 5 -20.26 -14.15 3.03
C LEU A 5 -21.02 -13.88 1.73
N THR A 6 -22.34 -13.77 1.79
CA THR A 6 -23.17 -13.45 0.61
C THR A 6 -23.21 -11.95 0.32
N LYS A 7 -23.56 -11.55 -0.91
CA LYS A 7 -23.74 -10.13 -1.28
C LYS A 7 -24.80 -9.44 -0.43
N THR A 8 -25.90 -10.12 -0.15
CA THR A 8 -27.01 -9.59 0.67
C THR A 8 -26.60 -9.40 2.12
N GLU A 9 -25.90 -10.36 2.72
CA GLU A 9 -25.35 -10.21 4.07
C GLU A 9 -24.30 -9.11 4.12
N TYR A 10 -23.45 -9.01 3.08
CA TYR A 10 -22.47 -7.94 3.00
C TYR A 10 -23.16 -6.58 3.04
N ALA A 11 -24.12 -6.34 2.15
CA ALA A 11 -24.87 -5.09 2.04
C ALA A 11 -25.59 -4.64 3.32
N ARG A 12 -25.90 -5.57 4.24
CA ARG A 12 -26.54 -5.27 5.54
C ARG A 12 -25.57 -4.83 6.64
N ARG A 13 -24.26 -5.04 6.44
CA ARG A 13 -23.25 -4.64 7.42
C ARG A 13 -23.14 -3.12 7.49
N THR A 14 -22.79 -2.62 8.68
CA THR A 14 -22.49 -1.20 8.87
C THR A 14 -21.40 -0.78 7.89
N PHE A 15 -21.56 0.38 7.29
CA PHE A 15 -20.56 0.91 6.37
C PHE A 15 -19.50 1.70 7.13
N PHE A 16 -18.27 1.22 7.08
CA PHE A 16 -17.11 1.86 7.65
C PHE A 16 -16.31 2.58 6.56
N ASP A 17 -16.55 3.88 6.49
CA ASP A 17 -15.80 4.82 5.67
C ASP A 17 -15.16 5.89 6.55
N VAL A 18 -13.92 6.22 6.26
CA VAL A 18 -13.13 7.19 7.03
C VAL A 18 -12.70 8.29 6.09
N ALA A 19 -12.59 9.52 6.59
CA ALA A 19 -11.99 10.59 5.81
C ALA A 19 -10.50 10.28 5.56
N PRO A 20 -9.92 10.69 4.42
CA PRO A 20 -8.48 10.62 4.19
C PRO A 20 -7.71 11.23 5.36
N SER A 21 -6.63 10.57 5.77
CA SER A 21 -5.77 11.03 6.87
C SER A 21 -6.49 11.27 8.19
N SER A 22 -7.58 10.56 8.49
CA SER A 22 -8.31 10.68 9.77
C SER A 22 -8.07 9.54 10.75
N VAL A 23 -7.50 8.42 10.29
CA VAL A 23 -7.29 7.21 11.09
C VAL A 23 -5.87 6.70 10.90
N HIS A 24 -5.26 6.25 12.00
CA HIS A 24 -4.00 5.55 12.00
C HIS A 24 -4.23 4.04 11.81
N ILE A 25 -3.41 3.36 11.01
CA ILE A 25 -3.57 1.93 10.70
C ILE A 25 -3.54 1.04 11.95
N LYS A 26 -2.65 1.33 12.90
CA LYS A 26 -2.61 0.65 14.21
C LYS A 26 -3.92 0.82 15.01
N ASP A 27 -4.58 1.96 14.93
CA ASP A 27 -5.88 2.16 15.59
C ASP A 27 -7.01 1.43 14.86
N LEU A 28 -6.88 1.26 13.54
CA LEU A 28 -7.83 0.53 12.72
C LEU A 28 -7.81 -0.97 13.05
N ILE A 29 -6.64 -1.59 13.24
CA ILE A 29 -6.56 -3.02 13.56
C ILE A 29 -6.95 -3.36 15.01
N HIS A 30 -6.76 -2.44 15.97
CA HIS A 30 -7.07 -2.66 17.39
C HIS A 30 -8.49 -2.27 17.80
N LYS A 31 -9.30 -1.70 16.89
CA LYS A 31 -10.72 -1.42 17.17
C LYS A 31 -11.55 -2.69 17.00
N GLU A 32 -11.81 -3.37 18.11
CA GLU A 32 -12.38 -4.72 18.14
C GLU A 32 -13.79 -4.89 17.54
N THR A 33 -14.51 -3.80 17.30
CA THR A 33 -15.95 -3.86 16.95
C THR A 33 -16.26 -3.77 15.46
N ARG A 34 -15.27 -3.48 14.60
CA ARG A 34 -15.50 -3.10 13.19
C ARG A 34 -15.17 -4.17 12.15
N TYR A 35 -14.75 -5.35 12.60
CA TYR A 35 -14.32 -6.45 11.73
C TYR A 35 -15.43 -7.01 10.83
N ASN A 36 -16.68 -6.82 11.26
CA ASN A 36 -17.85 -7.21 10.48
C ASN A 36 -18.36 -6.10 9.57
N ASP A 37 -17.77 -4.92 9.56
CA ASP A 37 -18.26 -3.81 8.75
C ASP A 37 -17.94 -4.00 7.26
N ARG A 38 -18.76 -3.39 6.42
CA ARG A 38 -18.39 -3.05 5.05
C ARG A 38 -17.30 -2.00 5.10
N THR A 39 -16.31 -2.07 4.22
CA THR A 39 -15.18 -1.14 4.22
C THR A 39 -15.17 -0.34 2.94
N SER A 40 -14.83 0.95 3.02
CA SER A 40 -14.57 1.72 1.82
C SER A 40 -13.31 1.26 1.09
N ASP A 41 -13.14 1.72 -0.14
CA ASP A 41 -11.93 1.45 -0.92
C ASP A 41 -10.68 2.00 -0.23
N LEU A 42 -10.76 3.19 0.40
CA LEU A 42 -9.69 3.76 1.21
C LEU A 42 -9.26 2.80 2.33
N VAL A 43 -10.20 2.33 3.16
CA VAL A 43 -9.89 1.41 4.28
C VAL A 43 -9.28 0.11 3.75
N THR A 44 -9.84 -0.43 2.67
CA THR A 44 -9.37 -1.66 2.07
C THR A 44 -7.95 -1.51 1.51
N GLY A 45 -7.68 -0.40 0.80
CA GLY A 45 -6.37 -0.08 0.27
C GLY A 45 -5.33 0.15 1.36
N MET A 46 -5.69 0.84 2.45
CA MET A 46 -4.82 1.01 3.63
C MET A 46 -4.40 -0.33 4.23
N LEU A 47 -5.34 -1.28 4.39
CA LEU A 47 -5.03 -2.61 4.92
C LEU A 47 -4.10 -3.39 3.98
N LEU A 48 -4.37 -3.37 2.68
CA LEU A 48 -3.54 -4.05 1.67
C LEU A 48 -2.12 -3.46 1.64
N LEU A 49 -2.02 -2.13 1.65
CA LEU A 49 -0.74 -1.42 1.69
C LEU A 49 0.05 -1.76 2.96
N ALA A 50 -0.60 -1.76 4.13
CA ALA A 50 0.04 -2.06 5.40
C ALA A 50 0.55 -3.51 5.46
N VAL A 51 -0.18 -4.47 4.89
CA VAL A 51 0.27 -5.87 4.74
C VAL A 51 1.44 -5.97 3.77
N TYR A 52 1.40 -5.24 2.65
CA TYR A 52 2.49 -5.19 1.67
C TYR A 52 3.79 -4.67 2.30
N LEU A 53 3.70 -3.57 3.05
CA LEU A 53 4.82 -2.93 3.75
C LEU A 53 5.25 -3.65 5.05
N LYS A 54 4.57 -4.74 5.43
CA LYS A 54 4.83 -5.49 6.69
C LYS A 54 4.64 -4.65 7.95
N VAL A 55 3.79 -3.62 7.89
CA VAL A 55 3.37 -2.82 9.06
C VAL A 55 2.41 -3.62 9.93
N ILE A 56 1.56 -4.42 9.29
CA ILE A 56 0.65 -5.37 9.94
C ILE A 56 0.79 -6.73 9.28
N THR A 57 0.41 -7.77 10.01
CA THR A 57 0.34 -9.14 9.49
C THR A 57 -0.93 -9.36 8.69
N LYS A 58 -0.90 -10.34 7.77
CA LYS A 58 -2.10 -10.79 7.06
C LYS A 58 -3.18 -11.30 8.02
N VAL A 59 -2.79 -11.85 9.17
CA VAL A 59 -3.70 -12.35 10.20
C VAL A 59 -4.43 -11.20 10.90
N GLU A 60 -3.80 -10.06 11.13
CA GLU A 60 -4.47 -8.87 11.67
C GLU A 60 -5.43 -8.27 10.63
N ALA A 61 -4.99 -8.19 9.38
CA ALA A 61 -5.82 -7.69 8.29
C ALA A 61 -7.04 -8.60 8.02
N SER A 62 -6.92 -9.92 8.20
CA SER A 62 -7.99 -10.88 7.91
C SER A 62 -9.25 -10.75 8.77
N TRP A 63 -9.20 -9.95 9.84
CA TRP A 63 -10.38 -9.67 10.65
C TRP A 63 -11.37 -8.83 9.85
N TYR A 64 -10.88 -8.00 8.92
CA TYR A 64 -11.70 -7.38 7.89
C TYR A 64 -12.01 -8.45 6.84
N ALA A 65 -13.08 -9.22 7.09
CA ALA A 65 -13.38 -10.45 6.36
C ALA A 65 -13.55 -10.23 4.85
N ALA A 66 -14.10 -9.09 4.42
CA ALA A 66 -14.41 -8.86 3.01
C ALA A 66 -13.18 -8.83 2.08
N PRO A 67 -12.08 -8.11 2.40
CA PRO A 67 -10.90 -8.09 1.53
C PRO A 67 -9.94 -9.29 1.63
N PHE A 68 -10.00 -10.08 2.71
CA PHE A 68 -8.92 -11.07 3.00
C PHE A 68 -9.39 -12.51 3.18
N THR A 69 -10.68 -12.82 2.95
CA THR A 69 -11.17 -14.21 3.04
C THR A 69 -10.42 -15.10 2.04
N ILE A 70 -9.72 -16.12 2.55
CA ILE A 70 -8.98 -17.10 1.75
C ILE A 70 -9.96 -17.81 0.81
N GLY A 71 -9.72 -17.72 -0.51
CA GLY A 71 -10.59 -18.31 -1.54
C GLY A 71 -11.70 -17.38 -2.06
N ALA A 72 -11.98 -16.26 -1.37
CA ALA A 72 -12.71 -15.18 -1.98
C ALA A 72 -11.75 -14.48 -2.94
N ARG A 73 -11.91 -14.70 -4.26
CA ARG A 73 -11.30 -13.82 -5.25
C ARG A 73 -11.63 -12.40 -4.82
N LEU A 74 -10.60 -11.57 -4.62
CA LEU A 74 -10.80 -10.14 -4.41
C LEU A 74 -11.87 -9.68 -5.41
N ARG A 75 -13.00 -9.20 -4.90
CA ARG A 75 -13.86 -8.23 -5.60
C ARG A 75 -14.78 -8.67 -6.75
N VAL A 76 -15.00 -9.96 -7.05
CA VAL A 76 -15.76 -10.29 -8.28
C VAL A 76 -17.29 -10.43 -8.12
N SER A 77 -17.83 -10.75 -6.93
CA SER A 77 -19.30 -10.95 -6.79
C SER A 77 -19.99 -10.28 -5.59
N VAL A 78 -19.27 -10.00 -4.50
CA VAL A 78 -19.88 -9.54 -3.23
C VAL A 78 -19.60 -8.07 -2.94
N TYR A 79 -18.43 -7.56 -3.33
CA TYR A 79 -17.94 -6.22 -2.99
C TYR A 79 -18.26 -5.22 -4.10
N GLN A 80 -18.71 -4.02 -3.73
CA GLN A 80 -18.93 -2.90 -4.64
C GLN A 80 -17.95 -1.78 -4.26
N HIS A 81 -17.35 -1.11 -5.25
CA HIS A 81 -16.53 0.07 -4.99
C HIS A 81 -17.40 1.16 -4.37
N GLU A 82 -17.02 1.58 -3.16
CA GLU A 82 -17.80 2.50 -2.37
C GLU A 82 -16.95 3.31 -1.40
N GLY A 83 -17.46 4.47 -0.99
CA GLY A 83 -16.84 5.39 -0.05
C GLY A 83 -15.68 6.18 -0.64
N ASN A 84 -14.75 6.57 0.22
CA ASN A 84 -13.55 7.27 -0.20
C ASN A 84 -12.63 6.37 -1.04
N ALA A 85 -12.03 6.97 -2.07
CA ALA A 85 -11.06 6.31 -2.94
C ALA A 85 -9.73 6.09 -2.21
N PHE A 86 -9.02 5.04 -2.61
CA PHE A 86 -7.64 4.82 -2.18
C PHE A 86 -6.70 5.43 -3.21
N LEU A 87 -6.18 6.61 -2.89
CA LEU A 87 -5.37 7.41 -3.80
C LEU A 87 -3.88 7.10 -3.64
N GLY A 88 -3.16 7.07 -4.76
CA GLY A 88 -1.70 6.96 -4.80
C GLY A 88 -1.01 8.29 -4.49
N PRO A 89 0.33 8.31 -4.50
CA PRO A 89 1.12 9.51 -4.24
C PRO A 89 0.84 10.68 -5.21
N ASP A 90 0.32 10.38 -6.40
CA ASP A 90 -0.10 11.34 -7.43
C ASP A 90 -1.55 11.84 -7.26
N GLY A 91 -2.25 11.41 -6.21
CA GLY A 91 -3.64 11.77 -5.95
C GLY A 91 -4.67 11.06 -6.84
N GLN A 92 -4.25 10.10 -7.66
CA GLN A 92 -5.13 9.31 -8.51
C GLN A 92 -5.46 7.96 -7.84
N PRO A 93 -6.63 7.33 -8.10
CA PRO A 93 -6.95 6.02 -7.52
C PRO A 93 -5.94 4.94 -7.90
N MET A 94 -5.48 4.18 -6.91
CA MET A 94 -4.55 3.08 -7.17
C MET A 94 -5.26 1.88 -7.80
N SER A 95 -4.55 1.18 -8.69
CA SER A 95 -4.94 -0.13 -9.16
C SER A 95 -4.19 -1.20 -8.35
N ILE A 96 -4.92 -2.10 -7.70
CA ILE A 96 -4.36 -3.20 -6.91
C ILE A 96 -4.96 -4.49 -7.46
N ASP A 97 -4.11 -5.44 -7.86
CA ASP A 97 -4.51 -6.69 -8.51
C ASP A 97 -5.44 -6.49 -9.72
N GLY A 98 -5.20 -5.44 -10.49
CA GLY A 98 -5.99 -5.08 -11.68
C GLY A 98 -7.36 -4.46 -11.39
N GLN A 99 -7.68 -4.17 -10.13
CA GLN A 99 -8.90 -3.50 -9.72
C GLN A 99 -8.62 -2.06 -9.30
N LEU A 100 -9.43 -1.11 -9.78
CA LEU A 100 -9.25 0.32 -9.50
C LEU A 100 -9.99 0.74 -8.23
N PHE A 101 -9.31 1.29 -7.23
CA PHE A 101 -9.89 1.62 -5.92
C PHE A 101 -10.42 3.05 -5.90
N HIS A 102 -11.39 3.35 -6.76
CA HIS A 102 -11.92 4.70 -6.98
C HIS A 102 -13.08 5.09 -6.04
N GLY A 103 -13.48 4.21 -5.12
CA GLY A 103 -14.59 4.47 -4.20
C GLY A 103 -15.91 4.76 -4.95
N SER A 104 -16.74 5.64 -4.41
CA SER A 104 -18.00 6.04 -5.06
C SER A 104 -17.84 7.07 -6.18
N GLY A 105 -16.63 7.55 -6.46
CA GLY A 105 -16.35 8.75 -7.27
C GLY A 105 -16.56 8.64 -8.79
N GLY A 106 -17.07 7.53 -9.31
CA GLY A 106 -17.19 7.31 -10.76
C GLY A 106 -15.85 7.04 -11.46
N PRO A 107 -15.83 7.03 -12.80
CA PRO A 107 -14.64 6.66 -13.57
C PRO A 107 -13.52 7.70 -13.36
N ALA A 108 -12.35 7.20 -12.97
CA ALA A 108 -11.15 7.99 -12.74
C ALA A 108 -9.96 7.37 -13.49
N LEU A 109 -8.93 8.19 -13.76
CA LEU A 109 -7.68 7.67 -14.29
C LEU A 109 -6.91 6.93 -13.19
N PRO A 110 -6.30 5.79 -13.48
CA PRO A 110 -5.48 5.09 -12.50
C PRO A 110 -4.21 5.88 -12.17
N SER A 111 -3.74 5.72 -10.94
CA SER A 111 -2.41 6.16 -10.52
C SER A 111 -1.32 5.55 -11.40
N GLN A 112 -0.27 6.33 -11.66
CA GLN A 112 0.94 5.81 -12.31
C GLN A 112 1.77 4.91 -11.38
N TYR A 113 1.50 4.96 -10.08
CA TYR A 113 2.20 4.19 -9.07
C TYR A 113 1.44 2.91 -8.72
N THR A 114 2.19 1.84 -8.48
CA THR A 114 1.72 0.58 -7.91
C THR A 114 2.35 0.37 -6.53
N PHE A 115 2.02 -0.72 -5.83
CA PHE A 115 2.70 -1.03 -4.57
C PHE A 115 4.21 -1.23 -4.74
N GLU A 116 4.64 -1.70 -5.90
CA GLU A 116 6.05 -1.91 -6.23
C GLU A 116 6.78 -0.59 -6.52
N THR A 117 6.12 0.36 -7.19
CA THR A 117 6.77 1.59 -7.70
C THR A 117 6.47 2.84 -6.86
N MET A 118 5.51 2.79 -5.94
CA MET A 118 5.14 3.97 -5.12
C MET A 118 6.31 4.52 -4.30
N ARG A 119 7.30 3.69 -3.95
CA ARG A 119 8.50 4.11 -3.23
C ARG A 119 9.38 5.08 -4.02
N ASP A 120 9.25 5.06 -5.35
CA ASP A 120 9.98 5.95 -6.25
C ASP A 120 9.29 7.32 -6.38
N ALA A 121 8.11 7.50 -5.80
CA ALA A 121 7.41 8.78 -5.81
C ALA A 121 8.17 9.83 -4.96
N PRO A 122 8.30 11.08 -5.44
CA PRO A 122 9.06 12.13 -4.74
C PRO A 122 8.47 12.50 -3.38
N ASN A 123 7.17 12.27 -3.19
CA ASN A 123 6.43 12.51 -1.96
C ASN A 123 6.03 11.22 -1.23
N PHE A 124 6.69 10.08 -1.52
CA PHE A 124 6.30 8.77 -0.98
C PHE A 124 6.12 8.78 0.54
N GLN A 125 7.10 9.32 1.29
CA GLN A 125 7.02 9.31 2.75
C GLN A 125 5.86 10.16 3.26
N GLN A 126 5.69 11.38 2.75
CA GLN A 126 4.57 12.25 3.11
C GLN A 126 3.22 11.59 2.80
N TRP A 127 3.08 10.99 1.62
CA TRP A 127 1.88 10.24 1.24
C TRP A 127 1.64 9.04 2.16
N LEU A 128 2.69 8.29 2.51
CA LEU A 128 2.60 7.15 3.42
C LEU A 128 2.12 7.57 4.81
N ASP A 129 2.69 8.65 5.34
CA ASP A 129 2.33 9.19 6.65
C ASP A 129 0.88 9.67 6.66
N GLN A 130 0.45 10.38 5.62
CA GLN A 130 -0.94 10.80 5.44
C GLN A 130 -1.90 9.61 5.29
N THR A 131 -1.48 8.57 4.57
CA THR A 131 -2.35 7.44 4.21
C THR A 131 -2.49 6.44 5.36
N LEU A 132 -1.39 6.05 6.01
CA LEU A 132 -1.39 5.02 7.05
C LEU A 132 -1.33 5.59 8.47
N TYR A 133 -0.76 6.78 8.65
CA TYR A 133 -0.42 7.29 9.98
C TYR A 133 -1.12 8.61 10.31
N ARG A 134 -2.21 8.97 9.62
CA ARG A 134 -2.98 10.20 9.91
C ARG A 134 -2.12 11.48 9.82
N GLY A 135 -1.05 11.45 9.03
CA GLY A 135 -0.08 12.54 8.92
C GLY A 135 0.85 12.70 10.13
N THR A 136 0.88 11.71 11.02
CA THR A 136 1.77 11.65 12.19
C THR A 136 2.81 10.55 12.03
N ASN A 137 3.59 10.30 13.09
CA ASN A 137 4.56 9.21 13.12
C ASN A 137 3.87 7.84 13.20
N SER A 138 4.56 6.80 12.72
CA SER A 138 4.09 5.40 12.77
C SER A 138 3.80 4.84 14.16
N ASP A 139 4.31 5.50 15.20
CA ASP A 139 4.15 5.12 16.60
C ASP A 139 3.16 5.99 17.38
N ASP A 140 2.61 7.04 16.77
CA ASP A 140 1.68 7.99 17.41
C ASP A 140 0.20 7.57 17.26
N SER A 141 -0.06 6.27 17.38
CA SER A 141 -1.42 5.74 17.40
C SER A 141 -2.11 6.01 18.73
N ASP A 142 -3.43 6.22 18.72
CA ASP A 142 -4.22 6.40 19.94
C ASP A 142 -4.08 5.19 20.87
N TRP A 143 -4.01 3.99 20.28
CA TRP A 143 -3.76 2.73 20.98
C TRP A 143 -2.42 2.74 21.73
N ALA A 144 -1.33 3.14 21.07
CA ALA A 144 -0.01 3.23 21.72
C ALA A 144 -0.02 4.24 22.88
N ARG A 145 -0.71 5.37 22.71
CA ARG A 145 -0.83 6.42 23.73
C ARG A 145 -1.63 6.01 24.96
N ARG A 146 -2.63 5.14 24.80
CA ARG A 146 -3.41 4.63 25.94
C ARG A 146 -2.61 3.69 26.84
N GLY A 147 -1.41 3.25 26.43
CA GLY A 147 -0.61 2.31 27.20
C GLY A 147 -1.32 0.98 27.41
N GLU A 148 -2.34 0.68 26.59
CA GLU A 148 -3.03 -0.60 26.60
C GLU A 148 -2.02 -1.65 26.17
N VAL A 149 -1.50 -2.39 27.15
CA VAL A 149 -0.71 -3.59 26.90
C VAL A 149 -1.56 -4.44 25.96
N PRO A 150 -1.04 -4.84 24.78
CA PRO A 150 -1.79 -5.70 23.87
C PRO A 150 -2.33 -6.85 24.71
N PRO A 151 -3.64 -7.17 24.63
CA PRO A 151 -4.20 -8.25 25.43
C PRO A 151 -3.30 -9.45 25.21
N LYS A 152 -2.62 -9.92 26.28
CA LYS A 152 -1.71 -11.04 26.19
C LYS A 152 -2.55 -12.18 25.64
N ARG A 153 -2.41 -12.43 24.33
CA ARG A 153 -3.08 -13.54 23.68
C ARG A 153 -2.66 -14.76 24.48
N LYS A 154 -3.60 -15.39 25.17
CA LYS A 154 -3.44 -16.77 25.61
C LYS A 154 -3.39 -17.60 24.33
N VAL A 155 -2.25 -17.57 23.66
CA VAL A 155 -1.92 -18.51 22.61
C VAL A 155 -1.80 -19.82 23.35
N ASN A 156 -2.80 -20.68 23.23
CA ASN A 156 -2.67 -22.07 23.61
C ASN A 156 -1.53 -22.65 22.76
N GLY A 157 -0.33 -22.70 23.34
CA GLY A 157 0.81 -23.52 22.96
C GLY A 157 1.26 -23.48 21.50
N ALA A 158 2.05 -22.47 21.13
CA ALA A 158 3.19 -22.66 20.22
C ALA A 158 4.10 -21.44 20.28
N ARG A 159 5.30 -21.64 20.79
CA ARG A 159 6.34 -20.64 21.05
C ARG A 159 7.09 -20.37 19.74
N VAL A 160 6.99 -19.15 19.21
CA VAL A 160 7.91 -18.62 18.20
C VAL A 160 8.26 -17.20 18.60
N ASP A 161 9.22 -17.11 19.51
CA ASP A 161 9.87 -15.85 19.90
C ASP A 161 11.25 -15.75 19.24
N ALA A 162 11.65 -14.50 19.00
CA ALA A 162 12.97 -13.99 18.65
C ALA A 162 13.28 -13.87 17.15
N LEU A 163 12.94 -12.70 16.58
CA LEU A 163 13.77 -11.96 15.60
C LEU A 163 13.14 -10.58 15.29
N ALA A 164 13.09 -9.68 16.27
CA ALA A 164 12.77 -8.27 16.00
C ALA A 164 13.30 -7.36 17.12
N SER A 165 14.61 -7.32 17.32
CA SER A 165 15.23 -6.33 18.20
C SER A 165 16.67 -6.04 17.80
N THR A 166 16.90 -5.58 16.57
CA THR A 166 18.18 -4.92 16.22
C THR A 166 18.03 -4.00 15.02
N ILE A 167 17.26 -2.90 15.14
CA ILE A 167 17.61 -1.67 14.42
C ILE A 167 17.24 -0.50 15.33
N SER A 168 18.17 -0.09 16.19
CA SER A 168 18.17 1.25 16.76
C SER A 168 19.61 1.75 16.87
N SER A 169 19.86 2.81 16.10
CA SER A 169 20.67 3.98 16.48
C SER A 169 22.14 3.79 16.84
N SER A 170 23.03 4.12 15.90
CA SER A 170 24.31 4.75 16.22
C SER A 170 24.79 5.68 15.10
N ALA A 171 24.41 6.95 15.22
CA ALA A 171 25.12 8.07 14.61
C ALA A 171 25.88 8.80 15.72
N THR A 172 27.22 8.73 15.74
CA THR A 172 28.13 9.86 16.02
C THR A 172 29.60 9.44 15.98
N SER A 173 30.43 10.43 15.65
CA SER A 173 31.90 10.54 15.76
C SER A 173 32.76 10.04 14.59
N ALA A 174 33.31 11.04 13.87
CA ALA A 174 34.49 10.95 13.03
C ALA A 174 35.74 10.60 13.84
N PRO A 175 36.80 10.12 13.17
CA PRO A 175 38.04 10.91 13.23
C PRO A 175 38.76 11.05 11.88
N SER A 176 39.45 12.18 11.75
CA SER A 176 40.41 12.46 10.69
C SER A 176 41.59 11.50 10.73
N SER A 177 42.05 11.02 9.59
CA SER A 177 43.49 10.95 9.31
C SER A 177 43.79 10.84 7.82
N SER A 178 44.84 11.56 7.47
CA SER A 178 45.52 11.73 6.19
C SER A 178 46.18 10.45 5.64
N ARG A 179 46.09 10.25 4.31
CA ARG A 179 47.09 9.61 3.41
C ARG A 179 46.60 9.83 1.97
N LYS A 180 47.09 10.82 1.21
CA LYS A 180 48.38 10.93 0.49
C LYS A 180 48.60 9.82 -0.56
N ARG A 181 48.83 10.26 -1.81
CA ARG A 181 49.24 9.54 -3.05
C ARG A 181 48.09 8.91 -3.84
N GLU A 182 48.03 8.85 -5.17
CA GLU A 182 48.95 9.12 -6.29
C GLU A 182 48.00 9.21 -7.52
N ARG A 183 47.95 10.33 -8.25
CA ARG A 183 48.51 10.50 -9.62
C ARG A 183 47.80 9.73 -10.77
N SER A 184 47.38 10.53 -11.76
CA SER A 184 47.51 10.31 -13.22
C SER A 184 46.28 9.89 -14.04
N ARG A 185 45.75 10.88 -14.77
CA ARG A 185 45.67 10.97 -16.25
C ARG A 185 45.09 9.78 -17.05
N ARG A 186 43.98 10.05 -17.77
CA ARG A 186 43.79 9.97 -19.25
C ARG A 186 42.29 10.08 -19.56
N SER A 187 41.79 11.20 -20.07
CA SER A 187 41.66 11.52 -21.50
C SER A 187 41.26 10.34 -22.39
N SER A 188 40.03 10.31 -22.88
CA SER A 188 39.77 10.30 -24.33
C SER A 188 38.28 10.44 -24.64
N SER A 189 38.05 11.28 -25.65
CA SER A 189 36.80 11.66 -26.26
C SER A 189 36.59 10.83 -27.53
N GLN A 190 35.42 10.23 -27.72
CA GLN A 190 34.87 9.77 -29.02
C GLN A 190 33.35 9.86 -28.88
N LYS A 191 32.56 10.72 -29.54
CA LYS A 191 32.45 11.18 -30.94
C LYS A 191 31.91 10.10 -31.89
N HIS A 192 30.75 10.44 -32.50
CA HIS A 192 30.03 9.80 -33.62
C HIS A 192 29.16 8.57 -33.23
N LYS A 193 27.94 8.35 -33.75
CA LYS A 193 27.47 8.53 -35.13
C LYS A 193 25.94 8.50 -35.22
N SER A 194 25.40 9.31 -36.14
CA SER A 194 24.03 9.34 -36.64
C SER A 194 23.73 8.23 -37.67
N SER A 195 22.51 7.70 -37.68
CA SER A 195 21.80 7.09 -38.83
C SER A 195 20.30 7.10 -38.45
N LYS A 196 19.29 7.62 -39.17
CA LYS A 196 18.95 7.82 -40.60
C LYS A 196 18.75 6.53 -41.40
N GLY A 197 17.53 5.99 -41.31
CA GLY A 197 16.86 5.09 -42.27
C GLY A 197 15.35 5.15 -41.96
N LYS A 198 14.40 5.67 -42.75
CA LYS A 198 14.05 5.56 -44.19
C LYS A 198 13.16 4.33 -44.48
N LYS A 199 11.94 4.62 -45.00
CA LYS A 199 11.04 3.76 -45.83
C LYS A 199 10.35 2.58 -45.09
N ASP A 200 9.12 2.15 -45.38
CA ASP A 200 8.25 2.14 -46.57
C ASP A 200 6.75 2.22 -46.13
N LYS A 201 5.84 2.95 -46.81
CA LYS A 201 4.99 2.52 -47.96
C LYS A 201 4.34 1.13 -47.84
N HIS A 202 3.00 1.08 -47.75
CA HIS A 202 2.03 0.20 -48.46
C HIS A 202 0.68 0.25 -47.68
N ARG A 203 -0.44 0.80 -48.19
CA ARG A 203 -1.33 0.41 -49.30
C ARG A 203 -2.24 -0.79 -48.97
N HIS A 204 -3.55 -0.52 -48.77
CA HIS A 204 -4.77 -1.26 -49.23
C HIS A 204 -5.96 -0.70 -48.41
N LYS A 205 -6.99 0.00 -48.92
CA LYS A 205 -7.98 -0.27 -49.98
C LYS A 205 -8.67 -1.64 -49.88
N HIS A 206 -9.83 -1.64 -49.22
CA HIS A 206 -11.08 -2.39 -49.47
C HIS A 206 -12.15 -1.65 -48.64
N LYS A 207 -13.25 -1.03 -49.10
CA LYS A 207 -14.23 -1.21 -50.19
C LYS A 207 -14.87 -2.59 -50.24
N LYS A 208 -16.08 -2.63 -49.67
CA LYS A 208 -17.29 -3.43 -49.95
C LYS A 208 -18.00 -3.63 -48.61
N SER A 209 -19.30 -3.51 -48.46
CA SER A 209 -20.42 -3.02 -49.28
C SER A 209 -21.63 -3.04 -48.32
#